data_AF-A0A8B8IH60-F1
#
_entry.id   AF-A0A8B8IH60-F1
#
_cell.length_a   1.000
_cell.length_b   1.000
_cell.length_c   1.000
_cell.angle_alpha   90.00
_cell.angle_beta   90.00
_cell.angle_gamma   90.00
#
_symmetry.space_group_name_H-M   'P 1'
#
loop_
_entity.id
_entity.type
_entity.pdbx_description
1 polymer ?
#
loop_
_entity_poly.entity_id
_entity_poly.type
_entity_poly.pdbx_seq_one_letter_code
_entity_poly.pdbx_strand_id
1 'polypeptide(L)'
;MYIPLLLTSFLASGVFSGSLIPPCPKSDTPCIEESLNVALPKICDGIPELGVEPSVPQFIPFVDGDLSTLKYKLYNSSVTGFKKCIMSNLKFNDDFTAVHCDMNCPELMMVGQYDLTGQLISLPVEGNGDFTFVSRDYLLKFNVKLEK
;
A
#
# COMPACT_ATOMS: atom_id res chain seq x y z
N MET A 1 7.21 -2.29 0.66
CA MET A 1 7.00 -2.13 -0.80
C MET A 1 6.66 -3.48 -1.47
N TYR A 2 5.69 -4.24 -0.92
CA TYR A 2 5.25 -5.52 -1.51
C TYR A 2 3.75 -5.54 -1.83
N ILE A 3 2.96 -4.64 -1.24
CA ILE A 3 1.52 -4.53 -1.45
C ILE A 3 1.15 -4.22 -2.92
N PRO A 4 1.78 -3.26 -3.64
CA PRO A 4 1.43 -3.02 -5.04
C PRO A 4 1.86 -4.17 -5.97
N LEU A 5 2.93 -4.91 -5.62
CA LEU A 5 3.42 -6.08 -6.35
C LEU A 5 2.54 -7.33 -6.12
N LEU A 6 1.90 -7.44 -4.95
CA LEU A 6 0.90 -8.48 -4.72
C LEU A 6 -0.39 -8.17 -5.48
N LEU A 7 -0.82 -6.91 -5.57
CA LEU A 7 -1.98 -6.56 -6.39
C LEU A 7 -1.79 -6.94 -7.88
N THR A 8 -0.58 -6.87 -8.42
CA THR A 8 -0.32 -7.22 -9.84
C THR A 8 -0.38 -8.73 -10.09
N SER A 9 0.11 -9.56 -9.16
CA SER A 9 0.03 -11.03 -9.30
C SER A 9 -1.41 -11.53 -9.13
N PHE A 10 -2.21 -10.90 -8.25
CA PHE A 10 -3.62 -11.21 -8.08
C PHE A 10 -4.47 -10.94 -9.33
N LEU A 11 -4.12 -9.93 -10.13
CA LEU A 11 -4.85 -9.59 -11.36
C LEU A 11 -4.42 -10.43 -12.58
N ALA A 12 -3.14 -10.81 -12.66
CA ALA A 12 -2.58 -11.49 -13.83
C ALA A 12 -2.91 -12.99 -13.91
N SER A 13 -3.06 -13.68 -12.77
CA SER A 13 -3.16 -15.14 -12.80
C SER A 13 -4.55 -15.69 -13.05
N GLY A 14 -5.64 -14.92 -12.98
CA GLY A 14 -6.99 -15.48 -13.09
C GLY A 14 -7.26 -16.65 -12.11
N VAL A 15 -6.40 -16.84 -11.10
CA VAL A 15 -6.48 -17.92 -10.12
C VAL A 15 -7.44 -17.45 -9.04
N PHE A 16 -8.72 -17.46 -9.39
CA PHE A 16 -9.81 -17.56 -8.43
C PHE A 16 -10.08 -19.05 -8.17
N SER A 17 -9.04 -19.78 -7.76
CA SER A 17 -9.21 -21.16 -7.30
C SER A 17 -9.72 -21.13 -5.86
N GLY A 18 -11.05 -21.12 -5.75
CA GLY A 18 -11.84 -21.62 -4.61
C GLY A 18 -11.38 -21.29 -3.20
N SER A 19 -11.97 -20.25 -2.59
CA SER A 19 -12.43 -20.17 -1.18
C SER A 19 -12.23 -18.79 -0.52
N LEU A 20 -11.34 -17.94 -1.06
CA LEU A 20 -10.95 -16.70 -0.36
C LEU A 20 -11.72 -15.45 -0.81
N ILE A 21 -12.21 -15.40 -2.05
CA ILE A 21 -12.85 -14.22 -2.66
C ILE A 21 -13.97 -14.68 -3.62
N PRO A 22 -15.12 -13.99 -3.73
CA PRO A 22 -16.16 -14.30 -4.71
C PRO A 22 -15.62 -14.24 -6.15
N PRO A 23 -15.97 -15.18 -7.05
CA PRO A 23 -15.60 -15.08 -8.45
C PRO A 23 -16.39 -13.95 -9.13
N CYS A 24 -15.70 -13.11 -9.91
CA CYS A 24 -16.30 -12.00 -10.64
C CYS A 24 -16.13 -12.15 -12.16
N PRO A 25 -17.16 -11.82 -12.96
CA PRO A 25 -16.98 -11.59 -14.40
C PRO A 25 -15.96 -10.48 -14.65
N LYS A 26 -15.10 -10.63 -15.67
CA LYS A 26 -14.09 -9.61 -16.03
C LYS A 26 -14.70 -8.24 -16.34
N SER A 27 -15.92 -8.21 -16.85
CA SER A 27 -16.66 -6.98 -17.17
C SER A 27 -17.36 -6.35 -15.98
N ASP A 28 -17.44 -7.02 -14.83
CA ASP A 28 -18.16 -6.55 -13.66
C ASP A 28 -17.20 -5.85 -12.68
N THR A 29 -16.85 -4.61 -13.02
CA THR A 29 -15.97 -3.78 -12.19
C THR A 29 -16.45 -3.62 -10.74
N PRO A 30 -17.76 -3.39 -10.47
CA PRO A 30 -18.26 -3.36 -9.09
C PRO A 30 -18.00 -4.64 -8.31
N CYS A 31 -18.24 -5.82 -8.90
CA CYS A 31 -17.92 -7.09 -8.26
C CYS A 31 -16.43 -7.22 -7.91
N ILE A 32 -15.55 -6.84 -8.86
CA ILE A 32 -14.10 -6.90 -8.65
C ILE A 32 -13.66 -5.95 -7.53
N GLU A 33 -14.23 -4.74 -7.47
CA GLU A 33 -13.94 -3.79 -6.40
C GLU A 33 -14.37 -4.30 -5.02
N GLU A 34 -15.57 -4.88 -4.90
CA GLU A 34 -16.04 -5.52 -3.66
C GLU A 34 -15.13 -6.69 -3.26
N SER A 35 -14.76 -7.51 -4.23
CA SER A 35 -13.84 -8.63 -4.06
C SER A 35 -12.47 -8.18 -3.55
N LEU A 36 -11.91 -7.07 -4.06
CA LEU A 36 -10.67 -6.49 -3.57
C LEU A 36 -10.80 -6.01 -2.12
N ASN A 37 -11.94 -5.41 -1.75
CA ASN A 37 -12.21 -4.97 -0.38
C ASN A 37 -12.30 -6.15 0.60
N VAL A 38 -12.88 -7.28 0.19
CA VAL A 38 -12.90 -8.52 0.98
C VAL A 38 -11.51 -9.16 1.07
N ALA A 39 -10.73 -9.05 0.00
CA ALA A 39 -9.39 -9.65 -0.10
C ALA A 39 -8.34 -8.90 0.71
N LEU A 40 -8.37 -7.56 0.71
CA LEU A 40 -7.34 -6.71 1.30
C LEU A 40 -6.95 -7.10 2.73
N PRO A 41 -7.88 -7.25 3.70
CA PRO A 41 -7.50 -7.65 5.06
C PRO A 41 -6.85 -9.04 5.10
N LYS A 42 -7.32 -9.99 4.28
CA LYS A 42 -6.75 -11.35 4.19
C LYS A 42 -5.33 -11.32 3.61
N ILE A 43 -5.10 -10.50 2.58
CA ILE A 43 -3.76 -10.29 2.00
C ILE A 43 -2.83 -9.64 3.02
N CYS A 44 -3.34 -8.69 3.83
CA CYS A 44 -2.58 -8.10 4.92
C CYS A 44 -2.19 -9.12 6.00
N ASP A 45 -3.09 -10.06 6.33
CA ASP A 45 -2.85 -11.18 7.25
C ASP A 45 -1.91 -12.25 6.68
N GLY A 46 -1.72 -12.26 5.36
CA GLY A 46 -1.01 -13.32 4.66
C GLY A 46 -1.93 -14.48 4.30
N ILE A 47 -1.60 -15.15 3.20
CA ILE A 47 -2.29 -16.34 2.71
C ILE A 47 -1.19 -17.40 2.45
N PRO A 48 -0.78 -18.17 3.47
CA PRO A 48 0.34 -19.11 3.37
C PRO A 48 0.15 -20.17 2.28
N GLU A 49 -1.09 -20.61 2.05
CA GLU A 49 -1.45 -21.57 0.99
C GLU A 49 -1.13 -21.06 -0.43
N LEU A 50 -1.09 -19.73 -0.60
CA LEU A 50 -0.73 -19.06 -1.85
C LEU A 50 0.67 -18.45 -1.82
N GLY A 51 1.48 -18.75 -0.78
CA GLY A 51 2.81 -18.18 -0.60
C GLY A 51 2.81 -16.67 -0.28
N VAL A 52 1.66 -16.12 0.15
CA VAL A 52 1.55 -14.71 0.54
C VAL A 52 1.88 -14.61 2.02
N GLU A 53 2.99 -13.97 2.34
CA GLU A 53 3.37 -13.71 3.73
C GLU A 53 2.56 -12.54 4.33
N PRO A 54 2.34 -12.52 5.66
CA PRO A 54 1.74 -11.38 6.33
C PRO A 54 2.52 -10.10 6.03
N SER A 55 1.80 -9.04 5.65
CA SER A 55 2.42 -7.76 5.25
C SER A 55 2.22 -6.64 6.27
N VAL A 56 1.53 -6.91 7.38
CA VAL A 56 1.23 -5.92 8.44
C VAL A 56 1.66 -6.46 9.82
N PRO A 57 2.41 -5.68 10.64
CA PRO A 57 2.97 -4.36 10.32
C PRO A 57 3.98 -4.43 9.17
N GLN A 58 3.89 -3.47 8.26
CA GLN A 58 4.82 -3.41 7.13
C GLN A 58 6.14 -2.84 7.64
N PHE A 59 7.15 -3.71 7.76
CA PHE A 59 8.49 -3.29 8.13
C PHE A 59 9.24 -2.68 6.94
N ILE A 60 9.86 -1.53 7.19
CA ILE A 60 10.69 -0.78 6.24
C ILE A 60 12.02 -0.53 6.95
N PRO A 61 13.10 -1.25 6.57
CA PRO A 61 14.36 -1.20 7.31
C PRO A 61 15.02 0.18 7.23
N PHE A 62 14.94 0.82 6.07
CA PHE A 62 15.59 2.09 5.81
C PHE A 62 14.87 2.89 4.72
N VAL A 63 14.76 4.20 4.93
CA VAL A 63 14.35 5.19 3.93
C VAL A 63 15.37 6.31 3.96
N ASP A 64 15.91 6.67 2.80
CA ASP A 64 16.74 7.87 2.63
C ASP A 64 15.97 8.87 1.78
N GLY A 65 15.66 10.02 2.37
CA GLY A 65 14.84 11.06 1.78
C GLY A 65 15.61 12.38 1.70
N ASP A 66 15.59 12.98 0.51
CA ASP A 66 16.20 14.27 0.25
C ASP A 66 15.12 15.21 -0.30
N LEU A 67 14.61 16.10 0.56
CA LEU A 67 13.84 17.25 0.14
C LEU A 67 14.82 18.41 -0.01
N SER A 68 14.62 19.28 -1.00
CA SER A 68 15.59 20.32 -1.40
C SER A 68 16.25 21.10 -0.25
N THR A 69 15.54 21.30 0.86
CA THR A 69 16.07 21.95 2.07
C THR A 69 16.18 21.03 3.29
N LEU A 70 15.64 19.81 3.25
CA LEU A 70 15.54 18.90 4.40
C LEU A 70 15.91 17.48 4.00
N LYS A 71 16.97 16.95 4.61
CA LYS A 71 17.36 15.54 4.48
C LYS A 71 16.84 14.77 5.68
N TYR A 72 16.33 13.58 5.42
CA TYR A 72 15.79 12.71 6.43
C TYR A 72 16.16 11.26 6.16
N LYS A 73 16.49 10.54 7.21
CA LYS A 73 16.66 9.09 7.18
C LYS A 73 15.68 8.49 8.17
N LEU A 74 14.95 7.47 7.74
CA LEU A 74 14.07 6.69 8.61
C LEU A 74 14.64 5.29 8.74
N TYR A 75 14.66 4.78 9.96
CA TYR A 75 15.17 3.45 10.30
C TYR A 75 14.10 2.65 10.99
N ASN A 76 14.15 1.33 10.81
CA ASN A 76 13.35 0.35 11.55
C ASN A 76 11.86 0.73 11.61
N SER A 77 11.33 1.23 10.49
CA SER A 77 10.00 1.81 10.45
C SER A 77 8.95 0.74 10.27
N SER A 78 7.84 0.83 10.99
CA SER A 78 6.71 -0.10 10.91
C SER A 78 5.43 0.66 10.58
N VAL A 79 4.76 0.28 9.49
CA VAL A 79 3.50 0.89 9.06
C VAL A 79 2.32 -0.02 9.38
N THR A 80 1.27 0.56 9.95
CA THR A 80 0.00 -0.10 10.28
C THR A 80 -1.19 0.71 9.75
N GLY A 81 -2.37 0.09 9.72
CA GLY A 81 -3.61 0.73 9.28
C GLY A 81 -4.17 0.23 7.94
N PHE A 82 -3.33 -0.42 7.11
CA PHE A 82 -3.73 -0.87 5.76
C PHE A 82 -4.96 -1.80 5.72
N LYS A 83 -5.17 -2.62 6.74
CA LYS A 83 -6.34 -3.53 6.85
C LYS A 83 -7.70 -2.81 6.85
N LYS A 84 -7.71 -1.52 7.22
CA LYS A 84 -8.93 -0.71 7.31
C LYS A 84 -9.13 0.17 6.07
N CYS A 85 -8.21 0.13 5.10
CA CYS A 85 -8.38 0.90 3.89
C CYS A 85 -9.48 0.31 3.00
N ILE A 86 -10.09 1.16 2.19
CA ILE A 86 -11.17 0.81 1.27
C ILE A 86 -10.71 1.12 -0.15
N MET A 87 -10.76 0.12 -1.03
CA MET A 87 -10.51 0.23 -2.46
C MET A 87 -11.74 0.83 -3.15
N SER A 88 -11.50 1.77 -4.07
CA SER A 88 -12.52 2.45 -4.85
C SER A 88 -11.98 2.91 -6.20
N ASN A 89 -12.86 3.41 -7.07
CA ASN A 89 -12.50 3.97 -8.38
C ASN A 89 -11.68 3.02 -9.26
N LEU A 90 -11.98 1.71 -9.19
CA LEU A 90 -11.31 0.73 -10.02
C LEU A 90 -11.61 0.97 -11.50
N LYS A 91 -10.56 1.10 -12.32
CA LYS A 91 -10.69 1.25 -13.79
C LYS A 91 -9.65 0.39 -14.48
N PHE A 92 -10.11 -0.34 -15.48
CA PHE A 92 -9.26 -1.10 -16.40
C PHE A 92 -9.23 -0.37 -17.75
N ASN A 93 -8.14 -0.50 -18.50
CA ASN A 93 -8.16 -0.24 -19.93
C ASN A 93 -8.75 -1.44 -20.69
N ASP A 94 -9.11 -1.24 -21.96
CA ASP A 94 -9.86 -2.22 -22.77
C ASP A 94 -9.16 -3.59 -22.91
N ASP A 95 -7.84 -3.62 -22.83
CA ASP A 95 -7.01 -4.82 -22.94
C ASP A 95 -6.52 -5.35 -21.58
N PHE A 96 -6.97 -4.77 -20.46
CA PHE A 96 -6.59 -5.14 -19.08
C PHE A 96 -5.08 -5.07 -18.79
N THR A 97 -4.32 -4.29 -19.57
CA THR A 97 -2.88 -4.06 -19.35
C THR A 97 -2.59 -2.88 -18.42
N ALA A 98 -3.60 -2.10 -18.04
CA ALA A 98 -3.47 -1.00 -17.10
C ALA A 98 -4.65 -0.96 -16.14
N VAL A 99 -4.34 -0.72 -14.87
CA VAL A 99 -5.31 -0.63 -13.77
C VAL A 99 -5.07 0.64 -13.00
N HIS A 100 -6.15 1.40 -12.81
CA HIS A 100 -6.22 2.48 -11.85
C HIS A 100 -7.06 2.03 -10.67
N CYS A 101 -6.62 2.32 -9.46
CA CYS A 101 -7.43 2.17 -8.26
C CYS A 101 -7.04 3.19 -7.20
N ASP A 102 -8.05 3.64 -6.46
CA ASP A 102 -7.88 4.48 -5.30
C ASP A 102 -8.03 3.63 -4.03
N MET A 103 -7.21 3.90 -3.03
CA MET A 103 -7.27 3.25 -1.72
C MET A 103 -7.38 4.34 -0.66
N ASN A 104 -8.53 4.40 0.01
CA ASN A 104 -8.79 5.39 1.03
C ASN A 104 -8.55 4.77 2.42
N CYS A 105 -7.61 5.34 3.17
CA CYS A 105 -7.17 4.81 4.45
C CYS A 105 -7.61 5.73 5.60
N PRO A 106 -8.52 5.28 6.49
CA PRO A 106 -9.01 6.10 7.60
C PRO A 106 -7.90 6.57 8.53
N GLU A 107 -6.94 5.68 8.81
CA GLU A 107 -5.75 6.01 9.59
C GLU A 107 -4.59 5.10 9.18
N LEU A 108 -3.44 5.72 8.90
CA LEU A 108 -2.15 5.05 8.74
C LEU A 108 -1.21 5.56 9.83
N MET A 109 -0.56 4.63 10.52
CA MET A 109 0.41 4.94 11.56
C MET A 109 1.75 4.33 11.21
N MET A 110 2.79 5.15 11.23
CA MET A 110 4.17 4.74 11.07
C MET A 110 4.95 5.08 12.34
N VAL A 111 5.66 4.11 12.89
CA VAL A 111 6.58 4.30 14.02
C VAL A 111 7.97 3.87 13.61
N GLY A 112 9.00 4.52 14.12
CA GLY A 112 10.39 4.18 13.79
C GLY A 112 11.36 5.18 14.37
N GLN A 113 12.57 5.19 13.83
CA GLN A 113 13.64 6.12 14.22
C GLN A 113 13.95 7.06 13.07
N TYR A 114 14.31 8.29 13.36
CA TYR A 114 14.69 9.29 12.37
C TYR A 114 16.07 9.89 12.64
N ASP A 115 16.69 10.36 11.57
CA ASP A 115 17.80 11.32 11.57
C ASP A 115 17.42 12.42 10.57
N LEU A 116 17.36 13.68 11.03
CA LEU A 116 16.91 14.85 10.28
C LEU A 116 17.98 15.93 10.32
N THR A 117 18.27 16.51 9.16
CA THR A 117 19.16 17.67 9.04
C THR A 117 18.70 18.58 7.91
N GLY A 118 18.78 19.90 8.12
CA GLY A 118 18.49 20.90 7.10
C GLY A 118 17.61 22.02 7.63
N GLN A 119 16.64 22.43 6.83
CA GLN A 119 15.76 23.56 7.10
C GLN A 119 14.31 23.19 6.80
N LEU A 120 13.46 23.37 7.81
CA LEU A 120 12.01 23.30 7.67
C LEU A 120 11.48 24.72 7.45
N ILE A 121 11.11 25.04 6.21
CA ILE A 121 10.69 26.39 5.76
C ILE A 121 11.85 27.40 5.93
N SER A 122 12.01 27.97 7.11
CA SER A 122 13.09 28.91 7.46
C SER A 122 13.80 28.56 8.76
N LEU A 123 13.42 27.47 9.43
CA LEU A 123 13.96 27.06 10.70
C LEU A 123 15.02 25.97 10.46
N PRO A 124 16.29 26.17 10.88
CA PRO A 124 17.26 25.09 10.87
C PRO A 124 16.79 24.01 11.85
N VAL A 125 16.78 22.77 11.37
CA VAL A 125 16.36 21.61 12.15
C VAL A 125 17.44 20.54 12.04
N GLU A 126 17.86 20.07 13.20
CA GLU A 126 18.71 18.90 13.35
C GLU A 126 18.16 18.09 14.51
N GLY A 127 18.12 16.77 14.34
CA GLY A 127 17.67 15.90 15.40
C GLY A 127 17.61 14.45 14.97
N ASN A 128 17.71 13.58 15.95
CA ASN A 128 17.48 12.15 15.80
C ASN A 128 16.71 11.65 17.01
N GLY A 129 16.00 10.54 16.83
CA GLY A 129 15.21 9.92 17.88
C GLY A 129 14.10 9.05 17.32
N ASP A 130 13.14 8.71 18.17
CA ASP A 130 11.95 7.97 17.77
C ASP A 130 10.89 8.92 17.21
N PHE A 131 10.15 8.47 16.20
CA PHE A 131 9.00 9.17 15.67
C PHE A 131 7.73 8.32 15.70
N THR A 132 6.60 9.01 15.76
CA THR A 132 5.29 8.47 15.45
C THR A 132 4.62 9.42 14.45
N PHE A 133 4.34 8.92 13.26
CA PHE A 133 3.63 9.63 12.21
C PHE A 133 2.24 9.03 12.04
N VAL A 134 1.21 9.87 12.16
CA VAL A 134 -0.20 9.47 12.01
C VAL A 134 -0.81 10.30 10.89
N SER A 135 -1.32 9.63 9.87
CA SER A 135 -2.06 10.24 8.77
C SER A 135 -3.50 9.74 8.80
N ARG A 136 -4.47 10.64 8.66
CA ARG A 136 -5.90 10.33 8.63
C ARG A 136 -6.51 10.72 7.30
N ASP A 137 -7.50 9.96 6.88
CA ASP A 137 -8.22 10.16 5.61
C ASP A 137 -7.26 10.26 4.41
N TYR A 138 -6.30 9.34 4.35
CA TYR A 138 -5.23 9.35 3.37
C TYR A 138 -5.64 8.61 2.10
N LEU A 139 -5.73 9.34 0.98
CA LEU A 139 -6.06 8.78 -0.32
C LEU A 139 -4.79 8.41 -1.11
N LEU A 140 -4.57 7.12 -1.29
CA LEU A 140 -3.54 6.57 -2.17
C LEU A 140 -4.14 6.35 -3.56
N LYS A 141 -3.45 6.80 -4.60
CA LYS A 141 -3.85 6.55 -5.99
C LYS A 141 -2.80 5.70 -6.68
N PHE A 142 -3.22 4.55 -7.18
CA PHE A 142 -2.36 3.62 -7.89
C PHE A 142 -2.68 3.65 -9.38
N ASN A 143 -1.63 3.74 -10.19
CA ASN A 143 -1.71 3.54 -11.63
C ASN A 143 -0.69 2.46 -11.97
N VAL A 144 -1.17 1.26 -12.24
CA VAL A 144 -0.37 0.07 -12.51
C VAL A 144 -0.45 -0.23 -14.00
N LYS A 145 0.70 -0.46 -14.64
CA LYS A 145 0.79 -1.02 -15.98
C LYS A 145 1.40 -2.41 -15.87
N LEU A 146 0.77 -3.39 -16.51
CA LEU A 146 1.24 -4.75 -16.64
C LEU A 146 2.02 -4.84 -17.95
N GLU A 147 3.34 -4.99 -17.84
CA GLU A 147 4.17 -5.35 -18.99
C GLU A 147 4.00 -6.86 -19.27
N LYS A 148 3.89 -7.22 -20.54
CA LYS A 148 3.78 -8.62 -20.99
C LYS A 148 5.10 -9.36 -20.90
#